data_AF-A0A7X0JB45-F1
#
_entry.id   AF-A0A7X0JB45-F1
#
_cell.length_a   1.000
_cell.length_b   1.000
_cell.length_c   1.000
_cell.angle_alpha   90.00
_cell.angle_beta   90.00
_cell.angle_gamma   90.00
#
_symmetry.space_group_name_H-M   'P 1'
#
loop_
_entity.id
_entity.type
_entity.pdbx_description
1 polymer ?
#
loop_
_entity_poly.entity_id
_entity_poly.type
_entity_poly.pdbx_seq_one_letter_code
_entity_poly.pdbx_strand_id
1 'polypeptide(L)'
;MARLSLIRLDARGWQRREDFWAALLPALGAPDWHGPNLDALYDGLVAGENRVRPPLTVEIVVSTPFPVPLTTNLDRVRNVFADAARDTGLPIELRFV
;
A
#
# COMPACT_ATOMS: atom_id res chain seq x y z
N MET A 1 18.86 -3.66 14.09
CA MET A 1 18.26 -3.16 12.83
C MET A 1 16.94 -3.87 12.62
N ALA A 2 15.85 -3.14 12.31
CA ALA A 2 14.56 -3.76 12.02
C ALA A 2 14.60 -4.52 10.68
N ARG A 3 13.92 -5.66 10.60
CA ARG A 3 13.85 -6.47 9.37
C ARG A 3 12.87 -5.82 8.38
N LEU A 4 13.31 -5.63 7.14
CA LEU A 4 12.44 -5.17 6.05
C LEU A 4 11.36 -6.22 5.76
N SER A 5 10.11 -5.78 5.74
CA SER A 5 8.97 -6.61 5.32
C SER A 5 8.70 -6.43 3.83
N LEU A 6 8.56 -7.53 3.08
CA LEU A 6 8.16 -7.50 1.68
C LEU A 6 6.75 -8.07 1.54
N ILE A 7 5.84 -7.26 1.01
CA ILE A 7 4.48 -7.66 0.67
C ILE A 7 4.39 -7.71 -0.86
N ARG A 8 3.95 -8.85 -1.40
CA ARG A 8 3.70 -9.02 -2.84
C ARG A 8 2.21 -9.16 -3.10
N LEU A 9 1.67 -8.27 -3.92
CA LEU A 9 0.27 -8.25 -4.32
C LEU A 9 0.19 -8.61 -5.81
N ASP A 10 -0.57 -9.64 -6.13
CA ASP A 10 -0.84 -10.02 -7.51
C ASP A 10 -2.05 -9.25 -8.03
N ALA A 11 -1.81 -8.37 -9.01
CA ALA A 11 -2.85 -7.50 -9.55
C ALA A 11 -3.60 -8.09 -10.75
N ARG A 12 -3.43 -9.39 -11.03
CA ARG A 12 -4.18 -10.08 -12.08
C ARG A 12 -5.68 -9.91 -11.87
N GLY A 13 -6.33 -9.26 -12.84
CA GLY A 13 -7.77 -9.07 -12.87
C GLY A 13 -8.28 -7.86 -12.10
N TRP A 14 -7.42 -7.03 -11.48
CA TRP A 14 -7.88 -5.79 -10.84
C TRP A 14 -8.49 -4.83 -11.87
N GLN A 15 -9.68 -4.32 -11.58
CA GLN A 15 -10.43 -3.40 -12.43
C GLN A 15 -10.80 -2.11 -11.70
N ARG A 16 -10.93 -2.17 -10.38
CA ARG A 16 -11.42 -1.06 -9.56
C ARG A 16 -10.52 -0.87 -8.33
N ARG A 17 -10.61 0.31 -7.71
CA ARG A 17 -9.83 0.62 -6.49
C ARG A 17 -10.12 -0.36 -5.36
N GLU A 18 -11.34 -0.90 -5.30
CA GLU A 18 -11.76 -1.86 -4.29
C GLU A 18 -10.94 -3.17 -4.37
N ASP A 19 -10.52 -3.59 -5.57
CA ASP A 19 -9.67 -4.78 -5.75
C ASP A 19 -8.29 -4.58 -5.11
N PHE A 20 -7.72 -3.38 -5.27
CA PHE A 20 -6.47 -3.00 -4.62
C PHE A 20 -6.60 -2.99 -3.10
N TRP A 21 -7.63 -2.33 -2.55
CA TRP A 21 -7.80 -2.24 -1.10
C TRP A 21 -8.07 -3.60 -0.46
N ALA A 22 -8.86 -4.44 -1.13
CA ALA A 22 -9.13 -5.81 -0.69
C ALA A 22 -7.86 -6.68 -0.64
N ALA A 23 -6.84 -6.37 -1.46
CA ALA A 23 -5.54 -7.03 -1.40
C ALA A 23 -4.60 -6.41 -0.36
N LEU A 24 -4.53 -5.07 -0.29
CA LEU A 24 -3.56 -4.37 0.56
C LEU A 24 -3.89 -4.48 2.05
N LEU A 25 -5.12 -4.18 2.45
CA LEU A 25 -5.47 -4.05 3.88
C LEU A 25 -5.23 -5.35 4.66
N PRO A 26 -5.66 -6.54 4.17
CA PRO A 26 -5.34 -7.79 4.84
C PRO A 26 -3.84 -8.09 4.86
N ALA A 27 -3.11 -7.74 3.81
CA ALA A 27 -1.67 -7.97 3.72
C ALA A 27 -0.86 -7.11 4.70
N LEU A 28 -1.31 -5.89 4.96
CA LEU A 28 -0.78 -5.03 6.03
C LEU A 28 -1.22 -5.49 7.43
N GLY A 29 -2.26 -6.33 7.50
CA GLY A 29 -2.96 -6.62 8.74
C GLY A 29 -3.56 -5.36 9.34
N ALA A 30 -4.22 -4.56 8.51
CA ALA A 30 -4.96 -3.37 8.92
C ALA A 30 -6.14 -3.79 9.84
N PRO A 31 -6.47 -2.98 10.85
CA PRO A 31 -7.61 -3.28 11.72
C PRO A 31 -8.94 -3.00 11.00
N ASP A 32 -10.01 -3.71 11.39
CA ASP A 32 -11.31 -3.67 10.69
C ASP A 32 -11.99 -2.29 10.67
N TRP A 33 -11.60 -1.39 11.59
CA TRP A 33 -12.11 -0.03 11.64
C TRP A 33 -11.39 0.92 10.67
N HIS A 34 -10.24 0.53 10.09
CA HIS A 34 -9.63 1.26 8.99
C HIS A 34 -10.45 1.04 7.72
N GLY A 35 -11.09 2.10 7.24
CA GLY A 35 -11.70 2.10 5.92
C GLY A 35 -10.66 2.08 4.79
N PRO A 36 -11.05 1.70 3.57
CA PRO A 36 -10.19 1.72 2.37
C PRO A 36 -9.98 3.15 1.84
N ASN A 37 -9.20 3.95 2.56
CA ASN A 37 -8.93 5.34 2.22
C ASN A 37 -7.45 5.73 2.46
N LEU A 38 -7.06 6.87 1.90
CA LEU A 38 -5.66 7.32 1.88
C LEU A 38 -5.16 7.80 3.24
N ASP A 39 -6.03 8.42 4.05
CA ASP A 39 -5.68 8.93 5.38
C ASP A 39 -5.40 7.75 6.33
N ALA A 40 -6.28 6.75 6.35
CA ALA A 40 -6.10 5.53 7.12
C ALA A 40 -4.88 4.70 6.68
N LEU A 41 -4.51 4.78 5.39
CA LEU A 41 -3.26 4.18 4.91
C LEU A 41 -2.05 4.94 5.46
N TYR A 42 -2.06 6.27 5.42
CA TYR A 42 -0.98 7.09 5.98
C TYR A 42 -0.82 6.83 7.48
N ASP A 43 -1.90 6.88 8.25
CA ASP A 43 -1.89 6.61 9.69
C ASP A 43 -1.36 5.20 9.99
N GLY A 44 -1.79 4.21 9.23
CA GLY A 44 -1.27 2.84 9.34
C GLY A 44 0.23 2.72 9.07
N LEU A 45 0.79 3.53 8.17
CA LEU A 45 2.21 3.56 7.85
C LEU A 45 3.04 4.37 8.87
N VAL A 46 2.48 5.45 9.42
CA VAL A 46 3.20 6.39 10.29
C VAL A 46 2.96 6.12 11.78
N ALA A 47 1.70 6.04 12.21
CA ALA A 47 1.33 5.72 13.59
C ALA A 47 1.48 4.22 13.91
N GLY A 48 1.57 3.37 12.87
CA GLY A 48 1.86 1.94 13.02
C GLY A 48 0.64 1.13 13.46
N GLU A 49 -0.55 1.51 13.05
CA GLU A 49 -1.79 0.81 13.41
C GLU A 49 -1.93 -0.55 12.69
N ASN A 50 -1.21 -0.73 11.58
CA ASN A 50 -1.07 -1.99 10.88
C ASN A 50 -0.25 -3.01 11.69
N ARG A 51 -0.54 -4.31 11.49
CA ARG A 51 0.30 -5.39 12.03
C ARG A 51 1.70 -5.39 11.40
N VAL A 52 1.79 -5.19 10.08
CA VAL A 52 3.06 -5.00 9.37
C VAL A 52 3.45 -3.54 9.49
N ARG A 53 4.62 -3.26 10.07
CA ARG A 53 5.12 -1.91 10.31
C ARG A 53 6.37 -1.63 9.48
N PRO A 54 6.67 -0.36 9.16
CA PRO A 54 7.95 0.02 8.58
C PRO A 54 9.15 -0.51 9.37
N PRO A 55 10.27 -0.85 8.69
CA PRO A 55 10.49 -0.71 7.25
C PRO A 55 9.72 -1.75 6.41
N LEU A 56 9.10 -1.33 5.30
CA LEU A 56 8.39 -2.22 4.38
C LEU A 56 8.45 -1.81 2.90
N THR A 57 8.28 -2.79 2.03
CA THR A 57 8.06 -2.61 0.59
C THR A 57 6.80 -3.37 0.17
N VAL A 58 5.92 -2.71 -0.58
CA VAL A 58 4.80 -3.32 -1.29
C VAL A 58 5.14 -3.39 -2.78
N GLU A 59 5.19 -4.62 -3.30
CA GLU A 59 5.32 -4.91 -4.72
C GLU A 59 3.94 -5.27 -5.29
N ILE A 60 3.51 -4.51 -6.30
CA ILE A 60 2.32 -4.83 -7.08
C ILE A 60 2.80 -5.47 -8.39
N VAL A 61 2.53 -6.76 -8.56
CA VAL A 61 2.88 -7.52 -9.76
C VAL A 61 1.86 -7.22 -10.85
N VAL A 62 2.31 -6.64 -11.96
CA VAL A 62 1.44 -6.16 -13.04
C VAL A 62 1.62 -7.02 -14.29
N SER A 63 0.59 -7.76 -14.68
CA SER A 63 0.58 -8.56 -15.91
C SER A 63 -0.06 -7.86 -17.11
N THR A 64 -0.91 -6.86 -16.85
CA THR A 64 -1.69 -6.14 -17.86
C THR A 64 -1.91 -4.69 -17.41
N PRO A 65 -2.07 -3.72 -18.33
CA PRO A 65 -2.38 -2.35 -17.97
C PRO A 65 -3.66 -2.22 -17.13
N PHE A 66 -3.66 -1.32 -16.16
CA PHE A 66 -4.85 -1.02 -15.35
C PHE A 66 -5.80 -0.05 -16.06
N PRO A 67 -7.11 -0.12 -15.77
CA PRO A 67 -8.04 0.95 -16.15
C PRO A 67 -7.61 2.29 -15.56
N VAL A 68 -7.82 3.38 -16.32
CA VAL A 68 -7.45 4.75 -15.92
C VAL A 68 -7.88 5.12 -14.48
N PRO A 69 -9.10 4.79 -14.02
CA PRO A 69 -9.51 5.09 -12.64
C PRO A 69 -8.66 4.38 -11.58
N LEU A 70 -8.26 3.13 -11.84
CA LEU A 70 -7.39 2.36 -10.93
C LEU A 70 -5.97 2.93 -10.97
N THR A 71 -5.42 3.25 -12.14
CA THR A 71 -4.11 3.92 -12.26
C THR A 71 -4.07 5.22 -11.47
N THR A 72 -5.10 6.07 -11.62
CA THR A 72 -5.21 7.35 -10.90
C THR A 72 -5.25 7.15 -9.39
N ASN A 73 -5.93 6.10 -8.92
CA ASN A 73 -5.96 5.76 -7.49
C ASN A 73 -4.59 5.28 -7.00
N LEU A 74 -3.93 4.39 -7.74
CA LEU A 74 -2.61 3.86 -7.40
C LEU A 74 -1.51 4.93 -7.39
N ASP A 75 -1.61 5.96 -8.26
CA ASP A 75 -0.71 7.11 -8.21
C ASP A 75 -0.86 7.91 -6.91
N ARG A 76 -2.10 8.09 -6.42
CA ARG A 76 -2.35 8.74 -5.14
C ARG A 76 -1.83 7.91 -3.97
N VAL A 77 -2.01 6.59 -4.02
CA VAL A 77 -1.45 5.67 -3.00
C VAL A 77 0.08 5.76 -3.00
N ARG A 78 0.73 5.79 -4.17
CA ARG A 78 2.18 5.96 -4.27
C ARG A 78 2.65 7.26 -3.59
N ASN A 79 1.91 8.35 -3.74
CA ASN A 79 2.21 9.60 -3.04
C ASN A 79 2.12 9.43 -1.51
N VAL A 80 1.11 8.71 -0.99
CA VAL A 80 0.99 8.42 0.45
C VAL A 80 2.22 7.64 0.97
N PHE A 81 2.69 6.63 0.24
CA PHE A 81 3.91 5.90 0.59
C PHE A 81 5.14 6.82 0.61
N ALA A 82 5.27 7.70 -0.39
CA ALA A 82 6.38 8.66 -0.48
C ALA A 82 6.35 9.68 0.67
N ASP A 83 5.17 10.19 1.02
CA ASP A 83 4.98 11.09 2.15
C ASP A 83 5.31 10.41 3.48
N ALA A 84 4.81 9.20 3.71
CA ALA A 84 5.14 8.42 4.91
C ALA A 84 6.66 8.14 5.02
N ALA A 85 7.33 7.80 3.91
CA ALA A 85 8.78 7.60 3.89
C ALA A 85 9.53 8.89 4.24
N ARG A 86 9.11 10.02 3.66
CA ARG A 86 9.69 11.34 3.90
C ARG A 86 9.52 11.78 5.35
N ASP A 87 8.34 11.61 5.92
CA ASP A 87 7.99 12.12 7.25
C ASP A 87 8.57 11.24 8.37
N THR A 88 8.71 9.93 8.15
CA THR A 88 9.27 9.01 9.15
C THR A 88 10.79 8.81 9.03
N GLY A 89 11.36 9.10 7.85
CA GLY A 89 12.74 8.75 7.53
C GLY A 89 12.99 7.23 7.40
N LEU A 90 11.94 6.42 7.37
CA LEU A 90 12.02 4.97 7.27
C LEU A 90 11.86 4.49 5.82
N PRO A 91 12.46 3.34 5.45
CA PRO A 91 12.18 2.68 4.17
C PRO A 91 10.71 2.25 4.08
N ILE A 92 9.92 2.98 3.29
CA ILE A 92 8.51 2.70 3.01
C ILE A 92 8.32 2.89 1.50
N GLU A 93 8.10 1.79 0.77
CA GLU A 93 8.08 1.84 -0.69
C GLU A 93 6.87 1.12 -1.28
N LEU A 94 6.31 1.70 -2.35
CA LEU A 94 5.37 1.03 -3.25
C LEU A 94 5.94 1.02 -4.67
N ARG A 95 6.09 -0.18 -5.23
CA ARG A 95 6.61 -0.37 -6.60
C ARG A 95 5.76 -1.33 -7.41
N PHE A 96 5.74 -1.09 -8.71
CA PHE A 96 5.15 -2.00 -9.70
C PHE A 96 6.28 -2.85 -10.28
N VAL A 97 6.06 -4.16 -10.38
CA VAL A 97 7.03 -5.14 -10.87
C VAL A 97 6.41 -6.07 -11.93
#